data_AF-A0A2E9CFK8-F1
#
_entry.id   AF-A0A2E9CFK8-F1
#
_cell.length_a   1.000
_cell.length_b   1.000
_cell.length_c   1.000
_cell.angle_alpha   90.00
_cell.angle_beta   90.00
_cell.angle_gamma   90.00
#
_symmetry.space_group_name_H-M   'P 1'
#
loop_
_entity.id
_entity.type
_entity.pdbx_description
1 polymer ?
#
loop_
_entity_poly.entity_id
_entity_poly.type
_entity_poly.pdbx_seq_one_letter_code
_entity_poly.pdbx_strand_id
1 'polypeptide(L)'
;MGWFDFLDPLTNAIEQWLVSIGVTVPPFSGIFLLFVSLILSSITGLLNRTLLDMDELAKKSEEMKKHQDLKKKAMETADKKLWIKVKRNEDRFLQLQKDTMIKRMLPSFITMGPFIFFFTTLRTAFQHAENFAMNKYCEDGLKNGEPLICGTGDNVREGGLVILPFKAHSLPLIGDWFSPYALDENLSIAGFSFWYFMCAIVVSTLIQRLFGINITGMQTPGQPRSMR
;
A
#
# COMPACT_ATOMS: atom_id res chain seq x y z
N MET A 1 8.13 -1.04 23.15
CA MET A 1 8.89 -2.24 22.77
C MET A 1 8.34 -2.72 21.46
N GLY A 2 8.96 -2.26 20.39
CA GLY A 2 8.61 -2.62 19.02
C GLY A 2 9.16 -4.00 18.67
N TRP A 3 8.54 -4.64 17.70
CA TRP A 3 8.99 -5.93 17.18
C TRP A 3 10.39 -5.86 16.51
N PHE A 4 10.89 -4.64 16.26
CA PHE A 4 12.16 -4.36 15.58
C PHE A 4 13.18 -3.64 16.47
N ASP A 5 13.05 -3.67 17.81
CA ASP A 5 13.99 -2.99 18.73
C ASP A 5 15.46 -3.44 18.55
N PHE A 6 15.68 -4.64 18.01
CA PHE A 6 17.03 -5.12 17.66
C PHE A 6 17.70 -4.35 16.50
N LEU A 7 16.91 -3.60 15.71
CA LEU A 7 17.38 -2.77 14.61
C LEU A 7 17.56 -1.30 15.02
N ASP A 8 17.24 -0.93 16.27
CA ASP A 8 17.35 0.44 16.79
C ASP A 8 18.71 1.12 16.52
N PRO A 9 19.87 0.44 16.65
CA PRO A 9 21.15 1.07 16.34
C PRO A 9 21.25 1.49 14.86
N LEU A 10 20.67 0.69 13.96
CA LEU A 10 20.68 0.93 12.53
C LEU A 10 19.63 1.98 12.14
N THR A 11 18.43 1.93 12.72
CA THR A 11 17.37 2.93 12.47
C THR A 11 17.80 4.31 12.95
N ASN A 12 18.43 4.41 14.13
CA ASN A 12 18.95 5.68 14.66
C ASN A 12 20.10 6.23 13.81
N ALA A 13 20.99 5.37 13.30
CA ALA A 13 22.07 5.80 12.41
C ALA A 13 21.53 6.35 11.07
N ILE A 14 20.54 5.68 10.50
CA ILE A 14 19.85 6.12 9.28
C ILE A 14 19.12 7.45 9.54
N GLU A 15 18.42 7.56 10.66
CA GLU A 15 17.72 8.77 11.06
C GLU A 15 18.66 9.97 11.19
N GLN A 16 19.76 9.84 11.93
CA GLN A 16 20.75 10.92 12.08
C GLN A 16 21.36 11.31 10.74
N TRP A 17 21.61 10.34 9.86
CA TRP A 17 22.10 10.60 8.52
C TRP A 17 21.08 11.35 7.66
N LEU A 18 19.79 10.99 7.71
CA LEU A 18 18.72 11.69 6.99
C LEU A 18 18.57 13.14 7.46
N VAL A 19 18.57 13.35 8.78
CA VAL A 19 18.49 14.70 9.39
C VAL A 19 19.70 15.54 8.98
N SER A 20 20.91 14.96 8.98
CA SER A 20 22.14 15.67 8.61
C SER A 20 22.13 16.20 7.17
N ILE A 21 21.40 15.58 6.25
CA ILE A 21 21.35 16.00 4.84
C ILE A 21 20.29 17.10 4.63
N GLY A 22 19.41 17.36 5.62
CA GLY A 22 18.40 18.41 5.54
C GLY A 22 17.29 18.13 4.51
N VAL A 23 17.10 16.86 4.12
CA VAL A 23 16.05 16.45 3.18
C VAL A 23 14.73 16.15 3.88
N THR A 24 14.73 16.15 5.21
CA THR A 24 13.56 15.92 6.06
C THR A 24 12.59 17.11 6.05
N VAL A 25 13.06 18.31 5.69
CA VAL A 25 12.27 19.54 5.65
C VAL A 25 11.63 19.81 4.27
N PRO A 26 10.41 20.41 4.23
CA PRO A 26 9.83 20.93 2.98
C PRO A 26 10.73 22.01 2.36
N PRO A 27 10.82 22.15 1.01
CA PRO A 27 10.05 21.49 -0.04
C PRO A 27 10.67 20.20 -0.60
N PHE A 28 11.90 19.85 -0.21
CA PHE A 28 12.65 18.74 -0.82
C PHE A 28 12.21 17.37 -0.33
N SER A 29 11.63 17.29 0.87
CA SER A 29 11.09 16.08 1.49
C SER A 29 10.11 15.31 0.60
N GLY A 30 9.21 16.02 -0.10
CA GLY A 30 8.22 15.40 -0.99
C GLY A 30 8.82 14.68 -2.19
N ILE A 31 9.81 15.30 -2.85
CA ILE A 31 10.50 14.75 -4.03
C ILE A 31 11.41 13.60 -3.61
N PHE A 32 12.10 13.75 -2.49
CA PHE A 32 12.95 12.70 -1.95
C PHE A 32 12.14 11.46 -1.57
N LEU A 33 10.99 11.62 -0.90
CA LEU A 33 10.13 10.48 -0.58
C LEU A 33 9.61 9.76 -1.83
N LEU A 34 9.30 10.50 -2.91
CA LEU A 34 8.97 9.89 -4.19
C LEU A 34 10.13 9.02 -4.68
N PHE A 35 11.35 9.55 -4.67
CA PHE A 35 12.53 8.84 -5.14
C PHE A 35 12.85 7.60 -4.29
N VAL A 36 12.78 7.72 -2.97
CA VAL A 36 12.93 6.59 -2.04
C VAL A 36 11.85 5.55 -2.29
N SER A 37 10.59 5.95 -2.50
CA SER A 37 9.49 5.04 -2.80
C SER A 37 9.71 4.31 -4.12
N LEU A 38 10.26 4.99 -5.13
CA LEU A 38 10.61 4.40 -6.41
C LEU A 38 11.69 3.32 -6.29
N ILE A 39 12.77 3.62 -5.57
CA ILE A 39 13.86 2.66 -5.32
C ILE A 39 13.33 1.47 -4.51
N LEU A 40 12.65 1.74 -3.40
CA LEU A 40 12.13 0.72 -2.50
C LEU A 40 11.19 -0.21 -3.23
N SER A 41 10.24 0.35 -4.00
CA SER A 41 9.29 -0.46 -4.76
C SER A 41 9.97 -1.26 -5.87
N SER A 42 11.06 -0.75 -6.46
CA SER A 42 11.84 -1.50 -7.46
C SER A 42 12.52 -2.72 -6.80
N ILE A 43 13.12 -2.54 -5.62
CA ILE A 43 13.71 -3.63 -4.83
C ILE A 43 12.63 -4.65 -4.44
N THR A 44 11.47 -4.18 -3.96
CA THR A 44 10.32 -5.03 -3.62
C THR A 44 9.78 -5.77 -4.85
N GLY A 45 9.72 -5.14 -6.01
CA GLY A 45 9.30 -5.75 -7.28
C GLY A 45 10.25 -6.87 -7.71
N LEU A 46 11.57 -6.65 -7.58
CA LEU A 46 12.58 -7.66 -7.83
C LEU A 46 12.48 -8.82 -6.84
N LEU A 47 12.37 -8.54 -5.54
CA LEU A 47 12.15 -9.55 -4.51
C LEU A 47 10.92 -10.39 -4.82
N ASN A 48 9.79 -9.77 -5.15
CA ASN A 48 8.56 -10.49 -5.49
C ASN A 48 8.71 -11.37 -6.73
N ARG A 49 9.42 -10.89 -7.75
CA ARG A 49 9.67 -11.69 -8.96
C ARG A 49 10.59 -12.87 -8.68
N THR A 50 11.59 -12.70 -7.83
CA THR A 50 12.52 -13.78 -7.47
C THR A 50 11.89 -14.79 -6.52
N LEU A 51 11.00 -14.33 -5.63
CA LEU A 51 10.33 -15.18 -4.64
C LEU A 51 9.13 -15.95 -5.22
N LEU A 52 8.62 -15.57 -6.40
CA LEU A 52 7.46 -16.20 -7.04
C LEU A 52 7.82 -16.76 -8.42
N ASP A 53 7.70 -18.08 -8.58
CA ASP A 53 7.72 -18.74 -9.89
C ASP A 53 6.46 -18.36 -10.70
N MET A 54 6.54 -17.24 -11.42
CA MET A 54 5.46 -16.75 -12.28
C MET A 54 5.09 -17.75 -13.38
N ASP A 55 6.06 -18.55 -13.86
CA ASP A 55 5.86 -19.56 -14.90
C ASP A 55 4.98 -20.72 -14.42
N GLU A 56 5.17 -21.16 -13.17
CA GLU A 56 4.33 -22.20 -12.56
C GLU A 56 2.90 -21.69 -12.35
N LEU A 57 2.77 -20.43 -11.91
CA LEU A 57 1.48 -19.78 -11.70
C LEU A 57 0.73 -19.55 -13.01
N ALA A 58 1.43 -19.22 -14.10
CA ALA A 58 0.84 -19.06 -15.43
C ALA A 58 0.22 -20.37 -15.94
N LYS A 59 0.96 -21.49 -15.87
CA LYS A 59 0.45 -22.82 -16.26
C LYS A 59 -0.77 -23.23 -15.42
N LYS A 60 -0.71 -23.07 -14.09
CA LYS A 60 -1.84 -23.36 -13.20
C LYS A 60 -3.07 -22.49 -13.46
N SER A 61 -2.86 -21.22 -13.85
CA SER A 61 -3.94 -20.32 -14.24
C SER A 61 -4.66 -20.75 -15.53
N GLU A 62 -3.91 -21.27 -16.50
CA GLU A 62 -4.48 -21.79 -17.76
C GLU A 62 -5.32 -23.05 -17.53
N GLU A 63 -4.83 -23.97 -16.70
CA GLU A 63 -5.58 -25.18 -16.30
C GLU A 63 -6.89 -24.83 -15.59
N MET A 64 -6.85 -23.84 -14.69
CA MET A 64 -8.06 -23.34 -14.01
C MET A 64 -9.04 -22.70 -14.99
N LYS A 65 -8.56 -21.94 -16.00
CA LYS A 65 -9.41 -21.35 -17.04
C LYS A 65 -10.11 -22.43 -17.88
N LYS A 66 -9.38 -23.46 -18.32
CA LYS A 66 -9.97 -24.60 -19.04
C LYS A 66 -11.04 -25.30 -18.20
N HIS A 67 -10.83 -25.42 -16.89
CA HIS A 67 -11.83 -26.02 -16.00
C HIS A 67 -13.06 -25.13 -15.79
N GLN A 68 -12.87 -23.81 -15.67
CA GLN A 68 -13.95 -22.83 -15.63
C GLN A 68 -14.78 -22.86 -16.92
N ASP A 69 -14.13 -22.93 -18.09
CA ASP A 69 -14.80 -23.04 -19.39
C ASP A 69 -15.61 -24.34 -19.51
N LEU A 70 -15.07 -25.47 -19.04
CA LEU A 70 -15.79 -26.75 -19.02
C LEU A 70 -16.98 -26.73 -18.06
N LYS A 71 -16.83 -26.09 -16.89
CA LYS A 71 -17.93 -25.90 -15.93
C LYS A 71 -19.03 -25.01 -16.51
N LYS A 72 -18.65 -23.92 -17.18
CA LYS A 72 -19.58 -23.02 -17.89
C LYS A 72 -20.34 -23.78 -18.97
N LYS A 73 -19.65 -24.53 -19.83
CA LYS A 73 -20.28 -25.37 -20.86
C LYS A 73 -21.21 -26.42 -20.26
N ALA A 74 -20.83 -27.05 -19.14
CA ALA A 74 -21.69 -28.02 -18.45
C ALA A 74 -22.97 -27.40 -17.86
N MET A 75 -22.89 -26.14 -17.43
CA MET A 75 -24.06 -25.38 -16.98
C MET A 75 -24.97 -24.97 -18.14
N GLU A 76 -24.37 -24.54 -19.27
CA GLU A 76 -25.09 -24.11 -20.46
C GLU A 76 -25.79 -25.27 -21.18
N THR A 77 -25.16 -26.46 -21.26
CA THR A 77 -25.75 -27.62 -21.96
C THR A 77 -26.63 -28.52 -21.10
N ALA A 78 -26.76 -28.27 -19.79
CA ALA A 78 -27.52 -29.09 -18.83
C ALA A 78 -27.20 -30.61 -18.90
N ASP A 79 -26.02 -30.98 -19.40
CA ASP A 79 -25.64 -32.37 -19.66
C ASP A 79 -25.22 -33.07 -18.37
N LYS A 80 -26.03 -34.05 -17.92
CA LYS A 80 -25.80 -34.82 -16.69
C LYS A 80 -24.42 -35.50 -16.68
N LYS A 81 -23.96 -36.05 -17.80
CA LYS A 81 -22.67 -36.75 -17.92
C LYS A 81 -21.48 -35.79 -17.83
N LEU A 82 -21.62 -34.61 -18.42
CA LEU A 82 -20.59 -33.57 -18.40
C LEU A 82 -20.45 -32.99 -16.98
N TRP A 83 -21.59 -32.78 -16.30
CA TRP A 83 -21.60 -32.28 -14.93
C TRP A 83 -20.94 -33.29 -13.97
N ILE A 84 -21.24 -34.59 -14.07
CA ILE A 84 -20.57 -35.63 -13.25
C ILE A 84 -19.05 -35.62 -13.44
N LYS A 85 -18.55 -35.41 -14.66
CA LYS A 85 -17.10 -35.34 -14.96
C LYS A 85 -16.43 -34.12 -14.33
N VAL A 86 -17.10 -32.96 -14.37
CA VAL A 86 -16.60 -31.73 -13.74
C VAL A 86 -16.59 -31.88 -12.21
N LYS A 87 -17.69 -32.38 -11.63
CA LYS A 87 -17.83 -32.61 -10.18
C LYS A 87 -16.79 -33.59 -9.63
N ARG A 88 -16.47 -34.65 -10.37
CA ARG A 88 -15.43 -35.63 -9.97
C ARG A 88 -14.03 -35.01 -9.84
N ASN A 89 -13.75 -33.95 -10.58
CA ASN A 89 -12.46 -33.27 -10.51
C ASN A 89 -12.46 -32.07 -9.54
N GLU A 90 -13.60 -31.73 -8.93
CA GLU A 90 -13.78 -30.53 -8.11
C GLU A 90 -12.81 -30.48 -6.93
N ASP A 91 -12.59 -31.60 -6.23
CA ASP A 91 -11.67 -31.68 -5.09
C ASP A 91 -10.22 -31.36 -5.48
N ARG A 92 -9.76 -31.88 -6.63
CA ARG A 92 -8.42 -31.61 -7.16
C ARG A 92 -8.27 -30.13 -7.52
N PHE A 93 -9.30 -29.52 -8.12
CA PHE A 93 -9.28 -28.10 -8.44
C PHE A 93 -9.41 -27.21 -7.21
N LEU A 94 -10.10 -27.66 -6.16
CA LEU A 94 -10.17 -26.98 -4.88
C LEU A 94 -8.79 -26.95 -4.20
N GLN A 95 -8.07 -28.08 -4.22
CA GLN A 95 -6.68 -28.15 -3.74
C GLN A 95 -5.77 -27.22 -4.57
N LEU A 96 -5.87 -27.26 -5.90
CA LEU A 96 -5.10 -26.38 -6.78
C LEU A 96 -5.36 -24.88 -6.54
N GLN A 97 -6.62 -24.51 -6.31
CA GLN A 97 -7.00 -23.13 -5.94
C GLN A 97 -6.41 -22.72 -4.60
N LYS A 98 -6.48 -23.60 -3.58
CA LYS A 98 -5.90 -23.35 -2.25
C LYS A 98 -4.39 -23.17 -2.34
N ASP A 99 -3.70 -24.05 -3.05
CA ASP A 99 -2.24 -23.97 -3.22
C ASP A 99 -1.83 -22.69 -3.96
N THR A 100 -2.60 -22.31 -4.98
CA THR A 100 -2.36 -21.06 -5.71
C THR A 100 -2.62 -19.83 -4.82
N MET A 101 -3.64 -19.88 -3.97
CA MET A 101 -3.95 -18.83 -3.00
C MET A 101 -2.82 -18.69 -1.96
N ILE A 102 -2.36 -19.80 -1.38
CA ILE A 102 -1.28 -19.81 -0.40
C ILE A 102 0.03 -19.32 -1.03
N LYS A 103 0.36 -19.80 -2.24
CA LYS A 103 1.54 -19.31 -2.99
C LYS A 103 1.49 -17.81 -3.27
N ARG A 104 0.31 -17.18 -3.32
CA ARG A 104 0.14 -15.71 -3.47
C ARG A 104 0.13 -14.97 -2.13
N MET A 105 -0.41 -15.59 -1.09
CA MET A 105 -0.45 -15.02 0.25
C MET A 105 0.92 -15.04 0.93
N LEU A 106 1.70 -16.11 0.74
CA LEU A 106 3.04 -16.27 1.32
C LEU A 106 3.98 -15.09 0.98
N PRO A 107 4.10 -14.64 -0.29
CA PRO A 107 4.84 -13.44 -0.65
C PRO A 107 4.31 -12.19 0.04
N SER A 108 2.98 -12.07 0.18
CA SER A 108 2.37 -10.91 0.85
C SER A 108 2.80 -10.84 2.32
N PHE A 109 2.85 -11.98 3.02
CA PHE A 109 3.33 -12.04 4.41
C PHE A 109 4.83 -11.79 4.53
N ILE A 110 5.65 -12.33 3.61
CA ILE A 110 7.10 -12.13 3.62
C ILE A 110 7.46 -10.68 3.31
N THR A 111 6.77 -10.04 2.36
CA THR A 111 7.03 -8.64 1.98
C THR A 111 6.42 -7.62 2.93
N MET A 112 5.45 -8.01 3.76
CA MET A 112 4.88 -7.16 4.81
C MET A 112 5.96 -6.72 5.82
N GLY A 113 6.85 -7.62 6.24
CA GLY A 113 7.87 -7.34 7.26
C GLY A 113 8.81 -6.19 6.86
N PRO A 114 9.51 -6.29 5.71
CA PRO A 114 10.34 -5.21 5.21
C PRO A 114 9.58 -3.90 5.02
N PHE A 115 8.34 -3.96 4.50
CA PHE A 115 7.53 -2.76 4.30
C PHE A 115 7.22 -2.04 5.62
N ILE A 116 6.82 -2.79 6.66
CA ILE A 116 6.58 -2.22 8.00
C ILE A 116 7.87 -1.61 8.55
N PHE A 117 9.00 -2.31 8.44
CA PHE A 117 10.29 -1.81 8.89
C PHE A 117 10.69 -0.48 8.22
N PHE A 118 10.59 -0.40 6.89
CA PHE A 118 10.88 0.84 6.17
C PHE A 118 9.90 1.95 6.53
N PHE A 119 8.61 1.63 6.64
CA PHE A 119 7.58 2.60 6.99
C PHE A 119 7.82 3.20 8.38
N THR A 120 8.08 2.38 9.40
CA THR A 120 8.33 2.88 10.76
C THR A 120 9.61 3.69 10.83
N THR A 121 10.68 3.23 10.17
CA THR A 121 11.98 3.92 10.18
C THR A 121 11.88 5.30 9.51
N LEU A 122 11.30 5.36 8.31
CA LEU A 122 11.11 6.62 7.62
C LEU A 122 10.14 7.52 8.39
N ARG A 123 9.04 6.98 8.93
CA ARG A 123 8.09 7.76 9.71
C ARG A 123 8.75 8.47 10.87
N THR A 124 9.57 7.77 11.66
CA THR A 124 10.26 8.36 12.80
C THR A 124 11.24 9.45 12.34
N ALA A 125 12.03 9.19 11.30
CA ALA A 125 12.98 10.17 10.77
C ALA A 125 12.32 11.46 10.23
N PHE A 126 11.17 11.35 9.58
CA PHE A 126 10.42 12.50 9.06
C PHE A 126 9.51 13.16 10.12
N GLN A 127 9.21 12.48 11.23
CA GLN A 127 8.44 13.03 12.36
C GLN A 127 9.37 13.49 13.50
N HIS A 128 10.60 13.93 13.20
CA HIS A 128 11.51 14.42 14.23
C HIS A 128 11.14 15.82 14.75
N ALA A 129 11.66 16.20 15.93
CA ALA A 129 11.30 17.43 16.65
C ALA A 129 11.43 18.73 15.83
N GLU A 130 12.34 18.76 14.85
CA GLU A 130 12.53 19.86 13.90
C GLU A 130 11.36 20.04 12.93
N ASN A 131 10.74 18.94 12.47
CA ASN A 131 9.55 18.99 11.60
C ASN A 131 8.29 19.31 12.42
N PHE A 132 8.27 18.93 13.70
CA PHE A 132 7.27 19.42 14.65
C PHE A 132 7.41 20.93 14.92
N ALA A 133 8.61 21.49 14.87
CA ALA A 133 8.81 22.94 15.04
C ALA A 133 8.19 23.75 13.89
N MET A 134 7.97 23.17 12.71
CA MET A 134 7.15 23.81 11.67
C MET A 134 5.68 23.96 12.08
N ASN A 135 5.16 23.06 12.92
CA ASN A 135 3.82 23.20 13.50
C ASN A 135 3.76 24.33 14.55
N LYS A 136 4.90 24.72 15.15
CA LYS A 136 4.98 25.83 16.11
C LYS A 136 4.72 27.20 15.46
N TYR A 137 5.13 27.39 14.20
CA TYR A 137 4.79 28.61 13.45
C TYR A 137 3.27 28.77 13.22
N CYS A 138 2.52 27.66 13.28
CA CYS A 138 1.05 27.73 13.26
C CYS A 138 0.46 28.11 14.62
N GLU A 139 1.09 27.73 15.73
CA GLU A 139 0.65 28.08 17.09
C GLU A 139 0.80 29.58 17.40
N ASP A 140 1.81 30.26 16.83
CA ASP A 140 1.95 31.72 16.98
C ASP A 140 0.94 32.50 16.11
N GLY A 141 0.42 31.90 15.03
CA GLY A 141 -0.70 32.43 14.25
C GLY A 141 -2.04 32.38 15.00
N LEU A 142 -2.21 31.41 15.90
CA LEU A 142 -3.40 31.26 16.77
C LEU A 142 -3.64 32.48 17.68
N LYS A 143 -2.57 33.21 18.06
CA LYS A 143 -2.67 34.39 18.93
C LYS A 143 -3.11 35.66 18.19
N ASN A 144 -3.08 35.66 16.86
CA ASN A 144 -3.24 36.87 16.04
C ASN A 144 -4.55 36.95 15.25
N GLY A 145 -5.48 36.01 15.42
CA GLY A 145 -6.89 36.20 15.04
C GLY A 145 -7.25 36.03 13.56
N GLU A 146 -6.45 35.30 12.77
CA GLU A 146 -6.79 34.89 11.39
C GLU A 146 -7.01 33.36 11.33
N PRO A 147 -7.81 32.82 10.39
CA PRO A 147 -8.18 31.40 10.40
C PRO A 147 -6.99 30.52 9.96
N LEU A 148 -6.20 30.09 10.94
CA LEU A 148 -5.17 29.08 10.77
C LEU A 148 -5.68 27.75 11.33
N ILE A 149 -6.24 26.88 10.48
CA ILE A 149 -6.72 25.55 10.91
C ILE A 149 -5.52 24.61 11.06
N CYS A 150 -4.78 24.77 12.16
CA CYS A 150 -3.80 23.82 12.62
C CYS A 150 -4.45 22.86 13.62
N GLY A 151 -4.86 21.67 13.15
CA GLY A 151 -5.26 20.51 13.96
C GLY A 151 -6.30 20.78 15.05
N THR A 152 -7.54 20.33 14.87
CA THR A 152 -8.54 20.36 15.95
C THR A 152 -8.12 19.39 17.07
N GLY A 153 -7.46 19.93 18.09
CA GLY A 153 -7.21 19.29 19.38
C GLY A 153 -5.75 18.92 19.66
N ASP A 154 -5.48 18.57 20.92
CA ASP A 154 -4.20 18.29 21.59
C ASP A 154 -3.38 17.10 21.00
N ASN A 155 -3.63 16.72 19.75
CA ASN A 155 -3.10 15.55 19.04
C ASN A 155 -2.23 15.92 17.83
N VAL A 156 -1.48 17.03 17.89
CA VAL A 156 -0.50 17.40 16.86
C VAL A 156 0.67 16.38 16.90
N ARG A 157 0.47 15.20 16.29
CA ARG A 157 1.39 14.06 16.33
C ARG A 157 2.18 13.87 15.05
N GLU A 158 2.00 14.71 14.03
CA GLU A 158 2.70 14.57 12.73
C GLU A 158 3.22 15.93 12.21
N GLY A 159 4.45 15.98 11.70
CA GLY A 159 4.96 17.14 10.97
C GLY A 159 4.40 17.20 9.55
N GLY A 160 4.02 18.39 9.08
CA GLY A 160 3.56 18.60 7.70
C GLY A 160 4.73 18.55 6.70
N LEU A 161 4.52 17.86 5.56
CA LEU A 161 5.63 17.46 4.68
C LEU A 161 5.56 18.09 3.29
N VAL A 162 4.36 18.18 2.70
CA VAL A 162 4.15 18.74 1.35
C VAL A 162 2.94 19.67 1.34
N ILE A 163 3.08 20.83 0.69
CA ILE A 163 1.98 21.77 0.48
C ILE A 163 1.23 21.38 -0.80
N LEU A 164 -0.08 21.20 -0.68
CA LEU A 164 -0.99 20.83 -1.74
C LEU A 164 -1.85 22.04 -2.17
N PRO A 165 -2.06 22.24 -3.49
CA PRO A 165 -2.82 23.37 -4.01
C PRO A 165 -4.34 23.15 -3.98
N PHE A 166 -4.84 22.20 -3.20
CA PHE A 166 -6.26 21.87 -3.10
C PHE A 166 -6.67 21.57 -1.66
N LYS A 167 -7.94 21.83 -1.35
CA LYS A 167 -8.55 21.61 -0.03
C LYS A 167 -8.79 20.12 0.22
N ALA A 168 -7.86 19.47 0.91
CA ALA A 168 -7.95 18.05 1.24
C ALA A 168 -8.71 17.79 2.55
N HIS A 169 -8.66 18.73 3.50
CA HIS A 169 -9.28 18.57 4.82
C HIS A 169 -10.82 18.48 4.79
N SER A 170 -11.48 19.11 3.81
CA SER A 170 -12.95 19.09 3.71
C SER A 170 -13.55 17.80 3.14
N LEU A 171 -12.73 16.77 2.87
CA LEU A 171 -13.22 15.51 2.33
C LEU A 171 -13.89 14.68 3.44
N PRO A 172 -15.17 14.27 3.29
CA PRO A 172 -15.81 13.39 4.25
C PRO A 172 -15.06 12.05 4.32
N LEU A 173 -14.91 11.50 5.53
CA LEU A 173 -14.20 10.25 5.88
C LEU A 173 -12.66 10.30 5.88
N ILE A 174 -12.02 10.94 4.91
CA ILE A 174 -10.56 10.84 4.76
C ILE A 174 -9.81 12.18 4.91
N GLY A 175 -10.50 13.31 5.09
CA GLY A 175 -9.89 14.63 5.20
C GLY A 175 -8.81 14.73 6.29
N ASP A 176 -9.10 14.24 7.50
CA ASP A 176 -8.17 14.26 8.65
C ASP A 176 -6.95 13.36 8.45
N TRP A 177 -7.09 12.27 7.68
CA TRP A 177 -5.97 11.39 7.35
C TRP A 177 -5.11 11.93 6.20
N PHE A 178 -5.73 12.65 5.26
CA PHE A 178 -5.04 13.27 4.12
C PHE A 178 -4.23 14.50 4.54
N SER A 179 -4.87 15.36 5.33
CA SER A 179 -4.31 16.66 5.69
C SER A 179 -4.58 16.95 7.16
N PRO A 180 -3.58 16.72 8.03
CA PRO A 180 -3.71 17.04 9.44
C PRO A 180 -3.77 18.56 9.70
N TYR A 181 -3.35 19.40 8.73
CA TYR A 181 -3.33 20.86 8.86
C TYR A 181 -3.69 21.56 7.54
N ALA A 182 -4.44 22.66 7.61
CA ALA A 182 -4.66 23.57 6.48
C ALA A 182 -3.93 24.90 6.73
N LEU A 183 -3.18 25.36 5.72
CA LEU A 183 -2.45 26.63 5.77
C LEU A 183 -3.34 27.82 5.41
N ASP A 184 -4.35 27.61 4.56
CA ASP A 184 -5.27 28.62 4.06
C ASP A 184 -6.59 27.94 3.61
N GLU A 185 -7.64 28.70 3.27
CA GLU A 185 -8.93 28.16 2.82
C GLU A 185 -8.77 27.23 1.58
N ASN A 186 -7.75 27.49 0.76
CA ASN A 186 -7.49 26.80 -0.51
C ASN A 186 -6.26 25.85 -0.47
N LEU A 187 -5.42 25.91 0.56
CA LEU A 187 -4.16 25.15 0.64
C LEU A 187 -4.17 24.15 1.81
N SER A 188 -3.67 22.95 1.56
CA SER A 188 -3.59 21.86 2.56
C SER A 188 -2.18 21.33 2.70
N ILE A 189 -1.77 20.88 3.89
CA ILE A 189 -0.49 20.19 4.07
C ILE A 189 -0.71 18.69 4.19
N ALA A 190 0.06 17.90 3.45
CA ALA A 190 0.06 16.44 3.52
C ALA A 190 0.94 15.96 4.68
N GLY A 191 0.40 15.03 5.48
CA GLY A 191 1.20 14.29 6.47
C GLY A 191 2.12 13.26 5.80
N PHE A 192 3.16 12.83 6.54
CA PHE A 192 4.11 11.81 6.08
C PHE A 192 3.40 10.53 5.59
N SER A 193 2.49 10.01 6.42
CA SER A 193 1.81 8.74 6.16
C SER A 193 1.04 8.79 4.83
N PHE A 194 0.26 9.85 4.63
CA PHE A 194 -0.52 10.06 3.42
C PHE A 194 0.37 10.17 2.18
N TRP A 195 1.41 11.01 2.22
CA TRP A 195 2.30 11.22 1.08
C TRP A 195 3.05 9.95 0.70
N TYR A 196 3.52 9.18 1.68
CA TYR A 196 4.16 7.90 1.47
C TYR A 196 3.22 6.88 0.81
N PHE A 197 1.98 6.75 1.31
CA PHE A 197 0.99 5.84 0.70
C PHE A 197 0.64 6.24 -0.73
N MET A 198 0.47 7.53 -1.02
CA MET A 198 0.22 8.02 -2.38
C MET A 198 1.37 7.70 -3.33
N CYS A 199 2.61 7.97 -2.91
CA CYS A 199 3.80 7.60 -3.67
C CYS A 199 3.85 6.08 -3.90
N ALA A 200 3.61 5.28 -2.86
CA ALA A 200 3.63 3.82 -2.95
C ALA A 200 2.57 3.27 -3.91
N ILE A 201 1.33 3.79 -3.88
CA ILE A 201 0.26 3.37 -4.80
C ILE A 201 0.64 3.71 -6.25
N VAL A 202 1.08 4.94 -6.50
CA VAL A 202 1.47 5.39 -7.85
C VAL A 202 2.62 4.54 -8.37
N VAL A 203 3.69 4.39 -7.58
CA VAL A 203 4.87 3.59 -7.98
C VAL A 203 4.50 2.11 -8.16
N SER A 204 3.68 1.55 -7.28
CA SER A 204 3.24 0.15 -7.40
C SER A 204 2.42 -0.09 -8.67
N THR A 205 1.52 0.83 -9.04
CA THR A 205 0.76 0.70 -10.30
C THR A 205 1.67 0.81 -11.54
N LEU A 206 2.68 1.67 -11.51
CA LEU A 206 3.67 1.79 -12.58
C LEU A 206 4.51 0.52 -12.72
N ILE A 207 4.97 -0.03 -11.59
CA ILE A 207 5.74 -1.27 -11.54
C ILE A 207 4.92 -2.46 -12.03
N GLN A 208 3.65 -2.58 -11.59
CA GLN A 208 2.76 -3.64 -12.07
C GLN A 208 2.56 -3.59 -13.59
N ARG A 209 2.47 -2.38 -14.17
CA ARG A 209 2.41 -2.19 -15.63
C ARG A 209 3.73 -2.54 -16.32
N LEU A 210 4.87 -2.13 -15.76
CA LEU A 210 6.19 -2.41 -16.32
C LEU A 210 6.54 -3.91 -16.29
N PHE A 211 6.16 -4.62 -15.23
CA PHE A 211 6.43 -6.05 -15.08
C PHE A 211 5.30 -6.95 -15.62
N GLY A 212 4.21 -6.37 -16.13
CA GLY A 212 3.11 -7.12 -16.76
C GLY A 212 2.36 -8.08 -15.81
N ILE A 213 2.43 -7.85 -14.50
CA ILE A 213 1.87 -8.75 -13.49
C ILE A 213 0.35 -8.51 -13.36
N ASN A 214 -0.43 -9.03 -14.31
CA ASN A 214 -1.89 -9.06 -14.20
C ASN A 214 -2.34 -10.17 -13.24
N ILE A 215 -2.45 -9.87 -11.94
CA ILE A 215 -2.95 -10.80 -10.92
C ILE A 215 -4.47 -11.05 -11.06
N THR A 216 -5.17 -10.21 -11.84
CA THR A 216 -6.64 -10.12 -11.94
C THR A 216 -7.33 -11.32 -12.63
N GLY A 217 -6.58 -12.21 -13.29
CA GLY A 217 -7.16 -13.27 -14.13
C GLY A 217 -7.85 -14.44 -13.42
N MET A 218 -8.00 -14.41 -12.10
CA MET A 218 -8.43 -15.58 -11.32
C MET A 218 -9.66 -15.28 -10.45
N GLN A 219 -10.70 -14.70 -11.05
CA GLN A 219 -12.00 -14.62 -10.42
C GLN A 219 -12.79 -15.89 -10.73
N THR A 220 -13.15 -16.64 -9.68
CA THR A 220 -14.10 -17.74 -9.75
C THR A 220 -15.51 -17.17 -9.94
N PRO A 221 -16.23 -17.45 -11.03
CA PRO A 221 -17.64 -17.10 -11.10
C PRO A 221 -18.41 -17.95 -10.09
N GLY A 222 -19.35 -17.28 -9.41
CA GLY A 222 -20.10 -17.77 -8.25
C GLY A 222 -20.59 -19.22 -8.38
N GLN A 223 -20.40 -19.94 -7.28
CA GLN A 223 -20.98 -21.25 -7.04
C GLN A 223 -22.52 -21.12 -7.08
N PRO A 224 -23.27 -21.88 -7.90
CA PRO A 224 -24.71 -21.83 -7.84
C PRO A 224 -25.17 -22.43 -6.51
N ARG A 225 -26.07 -21.71 -5.83
CA ARG A 225 -26.79 -22.16 -4.63
C ARG A 225 -27.27 -23.60 -4.85
N SER A 226 -27.03 -24.45 -3.86
CA SER A 226 -27.61 -25.77 -3.78
C SER A 226 -29.13 -25.66 -3.97
N MET A 227 -29.64 -26.19 -5.08
CA MET A 227 -31.04 -26.57 -5.14
C MET A 227 -31.20 -27.75 -4.17
N ARG A 228 -31.72 -27.43 -2.99
CA ARG A 228 -32.51 -28.36 -2.20
C ARG A 228 -33.91 -28.38 -2.78
#